data_AF-A0A3A0C3N9-F1
#
_entry.id   AF-A0A3A0C3N9-F1
#
_cell.length_a   1.000
_cell.length_b   1.000
_cell.length_c   1.000
_cell.angle_alpha   90.00
_cell.angle_beta   90.00
_cell.angle_gamma   90.00
#
_symmetry.space_group_name_H-M   'P 1'
#
loop_
_entity.id
_entity.type
_entity.pdbx_description
1 polymer ?
#
loop_
_entity_poly.entity_id
_entity_poly.type
_entity_poly.pdbx_seq_one_letter_code
_entity_poly.pdbx_strand_id
1 'polypeptide(L)'
;MKACPSCGRALPEISRYCTFCGAGVANDAPATPHPSATNQNKEQLNLRILYGMVTVLLLELLMPPWETPPAQPAAFLGFHFILSPPQADALVSRLLLTIELTTTAIAGLYLSFLFRSR
;
A
#
# COMPACT_ATOMS: atom_id res chain seq x y z
N MET A 1 -23.36 -31.44 25.04
CA MET A 1 -22.47 -31.81 23.90
C MET A 1 -23.24 -31.64 22.59
N LYS A 2 -22.72 -30.83 21.66
CA LYS A 2 -23.40 -30.42 20.41
C LYS A 2 -22.67 -31.02 19.22
N ALA A 3 -23.39 -31.50 18.20
CA ALA A 3 -22.77 -32.00 16.97
C ALA A 3 -22.33 -30.83 16.08
N CYS A 4 -21.15 -30.94 15.46
CA CYS A 4 -20.72 -29.95 14.46
C CYS A 4 -21.65 -30.00 13.24
N PRO A 5 -22.19 -28.86 12.77
CA PRO A 5 -23.11 -28.82 11.63
C PRO A 5 -22.44 -29.14 10.30
N SER A 6 -21.10 -29.09 10.24
CA SER A 6 -20.35 -29.32 9.00
C SER A 6 -19.84 -30.76 8.86
N CYS A 7 -19.45 -31.41 9.96
CA CYS A 7 -18.86 -32.75 9.92
C CYS A 7 -19.57 -33.79 10.81
N GLY A 8 -20.61 -33.40 11.53
CA GLY A 8 -21.44 -34.29 12.37
C GLY A 8 -20.78 -34.79 13.65
N ARG A 9 -19.53 -34.41 13.93
CA ARG A 9 -18.80 -34.94 15.09
C ARG A 9 -19.24 -34.28 16.40
N ALA A 10 -19.26 -35.05 17.49
CA ALA A 10 -19.64 -34.56 18.80
C ALA A 10 -18.57 -33.62 19.37
N LEU A 11 -18.99 -32.41 19.74
CA LEU A 11 -18.13 -31.38 20.31
C LEU A 11 -18.56 -31.02 21.74
N PRO A 12 -17.61 -30.62 22.60
CA PRO A 12 -17.93 -30.02 23.89
C PRO A 12 -18.63 -28.68 23.68
N GLU A 13 -19.59 -28.37 24.55
CA GLU A 13 -20.52 -27.22 24.40
C GLU A 13 -19.81 -25.85 24.41
N ILE A 14 -18.59 -25.80 24.96
CA ILE A 14 -17.75 -24.60 25.06
C ILE A 14 -16.96 -24.33 23.78
N SER A 15 -16.81 -25.31 22.89
CA SER A 15 -15.99 -25.14 21.68
C SER A 15 -16.64 -24.14 20.72
N ARG A 16 -15.86 -23.14 20.28
CA ARG A 16 -16.30 -22.12 19.29
C ARG A 16 -16.07 -22.56 17.84
N TYR A 17 -15.17 -23.52 17.64
CA TYR A 17 -14.82 -24.09 16.35
C TYR A 17 -14.61 -25.60 16.48
N CYS A 18 -14.80 -26.32 15.37
CA CYS A 18 -14.53 -27.74 15.31
C CYS A 18 -13.01 -28.00 15.25
N THR A 19 -12.48 -28.75 16.22
CA THR A 19 -11.07 -29.16 16.24
C THR A 19 -10.69 -30.15 15.14
N PHE A 20 -11.67 -30.71 14.42
CA PHE A 20 -11.45 -31.67 13.34
C PHE A 20 -11.58 -31.05 11.95
N CYS A 21 -12.66 -30.31 11.65
CA CYS A 21 -12.87 -29.72 10.32
C CYS A 21 -12.64 -28.21 10.26
N GLY A 22 -12.39 -27.54 11.39
CA GLY A 22 -12.17 -26.10 11.45
C GLY A 22 -13.44 -25.24 11.33
N ALA A 23 -14.61 -25.83 11.05
CA ALA A 23 -15.85 -25.08 10.90
C ALA A 23 -16.31 -24.43 12.22
N GLY A 24 -16.79 -23.20 12.15
CA GLY A 24 -17.39 -22.51 13.29
C GLY A 24 -18.67 -23.18 13.75
N VAL A 25 -18.80 -23.45 15.05
CA VAL A 25 -20.02 -23.96 15.66
C VAL A 25 -20.76 -22.78 16.25
N ALA A 26 -21.80 -22.32 15.56
CA ALA A 26 -22.61 -21.19 16.01
C ALA A 26 -23.22 -21.53 17.39
N ASN A 27 -22.75 -20.81 18.41
CA ASN A 27 -23.42 -20.75 19.70
C ASN A 27 -24.61 -19.82 19.56
N ASP A 28 -25.73 -20.20 20.17
CA ASP A 28 -26.99 -19.46 20.26
C ASP A 28 -26.84 -18.20 21.15
N ALA A 29 -25.88 -17.35 20.82
CA ALA A 29 -25.86 -15.95 21.20
C ALA A 29 -26.45 -15.17 20.02
N PRO A 30 -27.31 -14.15 20.25
CA PRO A 30 -27.85 -13.35 19.16
C PRO A 30 -26.69 -12.89 18.30
N ALA A 31 -26.78 -13.23 17.01
CA ALA A 31 -25.79 -12.91 16.00
C ALA A 31 -25.48 -11.42 16.08
N THR A 32 -24.45 -11.08 16.86
CA THR A 32 -23.76 -9.83 16.71
C THR A 32 -23.11 -9.98 15.35
N PRO A 33 -23.49 -9.17 14.35
CA PRO A 33 -22.83 -9.23 13.07
C PRO A 33 -21.38 -8.92 13.36
N HIS A 34 -20.53 -9.94 13.21
CA HIS A 34 -19.10 -9.73 13.06
C HIS A 34 -18.96 -8.64 11.99
N PRO A 35 -18.31 -7.50 12.25
CA PRO A 35 -18.05 -6.49 11.23
C PRO A 35 -16.92 -7.01 10.34
N SER A 36 -17.16 -8.11 9.64
CA SER A 36 -16.20 -8.78 8.77
C SER A 36 -16.87 -8.98 7.41
N ALA A 37 -17.02 -7.86 6.70
CA ALA A 37 -17.10 -7.73 5.23
C ALA A 37 -17.68 -6.35 4.84
N THR A 38 -18.62 -5.82 5.63
CA THR A 38 -19.38 -4.63 5.22
C THR A 38 -18.64 -3.30 5.46
N ASN A 39 -17.77 -3.21 6.47
CA ASN A 39 -16.96 -2.00 6.72
C ASN A 39 -15.63 -1.95 5.95
N GLN A 40 -15.21 -3.03 5.30
CA GLN A 40 -13.98 -3.03 4.49
C GLN A 40 -14.11 -2.22 3.21
N ASN A 41 -15.33 -2.08 2.69
CA ASN A 41 -15.60 -1.34 1.45
C ASN A 41 -15.68 0.19 1.69
N LYS A 42 -16.15 0.61 2.87
CA LYS A 42 -16.44 2.03 3.17
C LYS A 42 -15.21 2.90 3.44
N GLU A 43 -14.06 2.28 3.69
CA GLU A 43 -12.80 2.98 4.00
C GLU A 43 -11.64 2.52 3.12
N GLN A 44 -11.91 1.95 1.94
CA GLN A 44 -10.85 1.60 1.01
C GLN A 44 -10.39 2.86 0.26
N LEU A 45 -9.15 3.30 0.51
CA LEU A 45 -8.45 4.34 -0.28
C LEU A 45 -8.53 4.02 -1.78
N ASN A 46 -8.47 5.03 -2.65
CA ASN A 46 -8.54 4.78 -4.10
C ASN A 46 -7.31 3.98 -4.57
N LEU A 47 -7.49 2.66 -4.68
CA LEU A 47 -6.41 1.71 -4.91
C LEU A 47 -5.72 1.93 -6.25
N ARG A 48 -6.46 2.43 -7.25
CA ARG A 48 -5.92 2.74 -8.57
C ARG A 48 -4.95 3.92 -8.52
N ILE A 49 -5.28 4.95 -7.74
CA ILE A 49 -4.39 6.10 -7.49
C ILE A 49 -3.21 5.69 -6.62
N LEU A 50 -3.44 4.87 -5.59
CA LEU A 50 -2.37 4.37 -4.73
C LEU A 50 -1.33 3.57 -5.51
N TYR A 51 -1.77 2.66 -6.40
CA TYR A 51 -0.85 1.95 -7.28
C TYR A 51 -0.18 2.88 -8.29
N GLY A 52 -0.90 3.88 -8.81
CA GLY A 52 -0.31 4.95 -9.62
C GLY A 52 0.86 5.65 -8.93
N MET A 53 0.68 6.06 -7.67
CA MET A 53 1.74 6.65 -6.84
C MET A 53 2.94 5.72 -6.70
N VAL A 54 2.72 4.43 -6.40
CA VAL A 54 3.81 3.45 -6.25
C VAL A 54 4.58 3.28 -7.56
N THR A 55 3.90 3.24 -8.71
CA THR A 55 4.59 3.21 -10.01
C THR A 55 5.45 4.45 -10.23
N VAL A 56 4.97 5.66 -9.88
CA VAL A 56 5.77 6.89 -10.03
C VAL A 56 7.00 6.85 -9.12
N LEU A 57 6.88 6.44 -7.86
CA LEU A 57 8.01 6.29 -6.93
C LEU A 57 9.07 5.30 -7.46
N LEU A 58 8.64 4.21 -8.10
CA LEU A 58 9.56 3.26 -8.73
C LEU A 58 10.26 3.87 -9.95
N LEU A 59 9.55 4.68 -10.75
CA LEU A 59 10.15 5.40 -11.88
C LEU A 59 11.19 6.42 -11.41
N GLU A 60 10.89 7.19 -10.36
CA GLU A 60 11.81 8.15 -9.74
C GLU A 60 13.09 7.46 -9.22
N LEU A 61 12.94 6.26 -8.65
CA LEU A 61 14.10 5.48 -8.19
C LEU A 61 14.95 4.95 -9.36
N LEU A 62 14.32 4.60 -10.48
CA LEU A 62 15.01 4.11 -11.68
C LEU A 62 15.69 5.25 -12.45
N MET A 63 15.12 6.45 -12.39
CA MET A 63 15.62 7.66 -13.07
C MET A 63 15.74 8.82 -12.07
N PRO A 64 16.70 8.75 -11.14
CA PRO A 64 16.83 9.76 -10.10
C PRO A 64 17.25 11.11 -10.68
N PRO A 65 16.98 12.22 -9.97
CA PRO A 65 17.48 13.53 -10.34
C PRO A 65 19.01 13.53 -10.24
N TRP A 66 19.66 13.81 -11.36
CA TRP A 66 21.11 13.89 -11.45
C TRP A 66 21.56 15.33 -11.21
N GLU A 67 22.57 15.53 -10.39
CA GLU A 67 23.21 16.81 -10.18
C GLU A 67 24.45 16.96 -11.08
N THR A 68 24.74 18.20 -11.50
CA THR A 68 25.97 18.54 -12.22
C THR A 68 27.21 18.21 -11.38
N PRO A 69 28.33 17.84 -12.01
CA PRO A 69 29.61 17.64 -11.31
C PRO A 69 30.00 18.88 -10.48
N PRO A 70 30.67 18.72 -9.33
CA PRO A 70 31.02 19.80 -8.41
C PRO A 70 32.01 20.83 -9.00
N ALA A 71 32.60 20.55 -10.17
CA ALA A 71 33.45 21.45 -10.92
C ALA A 71 32.67 22.55 -11.67
N GLN A 72 31.35 22.42 -11.81
CA GLN A 72 30.47 23.37 -12.47
C GLN A 72 29.55 24.05 -11.44
N PRO A 73 29.08 25.29 -11.70
CA PRO A 73 28.13 25.95 -10.81
C PRO A 73 26.88 25.08 -10.65
N ALA A 74 26.40 24.93 -9.40
CA ALA A 74 25.27 24.08 -9.07
C ALA A 74 24.03 24.48 -9.89
N ALA A 75 23.74 23.71 -10.94
CA ALA A 75 22.56 23.86 -11.76
C ALA A 75 21.70 22.61 -11.55
N PHE A 76 20.48 22.82 -11.07
CA PHE A 76 19.48 21.77 -11.03
C PHE A 76 19.09 21.43 -12.47
N LEU A 77 19.60 20.32 -13.01
CA LEU A 77 19.39 19.97 -14.41
C LEU A 77 17.95 19.53 -14.70
N GLY A 78 17.08 19.34 -13.70
CA GLY A 78 15.66 19.02 -13.90
C GLY A 78 15.41 17.96 -14.98
N PHE A 79 14.49 18.23 -15.90
CA PHE A 79 14.21 17.35 -17.05
C PHE A 79 15.23 17.48 -18.21
N HIS A 80 16.22 18.36 -18.12
CA HIS A 80 17.22 18.56 -19.16
C HIS A 80 18.11 17.31 -19.38
N PHE A 81 18.15 16.41 -18.40
CA PHE A 81 18.78 15.08 -18.48
C PHE A 81 18.12 14.14 -19.51
N ILE A 82 16.87 14.39 -19.91
CA ILE A 82 16.18 13.60 -20.95
C ILE A 82 16.74 13.92 -22.34
N LEU A 83 17.15 15.17 -22.56
CA LEU A 83 17.60 15.69 -23.86
C LEU A 83 19.13 15.77 -23.98
N SER A 84 19.85 15.65 -22.86
CA SER A 84 21.30 15.70 -22.81
C SER A 84 21.80 14.47 -22.05
N PRO A 85 22.64 13.61 -22.65
CA PRO A 85 23.11 12.41 -21.98
C PRO A 85 23.86 12.75 -20.67
N PRO A 86 23.79 11.87 -19.65
CA PRO A 86 24.52 12.06 -18.39
C PRO A 86 25.99 12.38 -18.65
N GLN A 87 26.49 13.48 -18.09
CA GLN A 87 27.93 13.69 -18.02
C GLN A 87 28.54 12.59 -17.14
N ALA A 88 29.72 12.09 -17.51
CA ALA A 88 30.33 10.91 -16.87
C ALA A 88 30.58 11.05 -15.36
N ASP A 89 30.62 12.28 -14.84
CA ASP A 89 30.84 12.62 -13.43
C ASP A 89 29.59 13.12 -12.70
N ALA A 90 28.39 12.90 -13.26
CA ALA A 90 27.14 13.30 -12.62
C ALA A 90 26.88 12.49 -11.34
N LEU A 91 26.46 13.17 -10.27
CA LEU A 91 26.20 12.55 -8.97
C LEU A 91 24.70 12.49 -8.70
N VAL A 92 24.25 11.39 -8.10
CA VAL A 92 22.88 11.27 -7.58
C VAL A 92 22.85 11.83 -6.17
N SER A 93 22.10 12.92 -5.99
CA SER A 93 21.99 13.56 -4.69
C SER A 93 20.95 12.90 -3.82
N ARG A 94 21.42 12.36 -2.70
CA ARG A 94 20.55 11.72 -1.69
C ARG A 94 19.53 12.68 -1.11
N LEU A 95 19.88 13.96 -0.99
CA LEU A 95 18.98 14.99 -0.45
C LEU A 95 17.81 15.23 -1.42
N LEU A 96 18.10 15.52 -2.68
CA LEU A 96 17.08 15.78 -3.71
C LEU A 96 16.18 14.56 -3.91
N LEU A 97 16.77 13.36 -4.03
CA LEU A 97 16.01 12.12 -4.17
C LEU A 97 15.04 11.91 -3.00
N THR A 98 15.47 12.24 -1.76
CA THR A 98 14.59 12.14 -0.60
C THR A 98 13.44 13.14 -0.66
N ILE A 99 13.71 14.39 -1.06
CA ILE A 99 12.68 15.43 -1.19
C ILE A 99 11.65 15.03 -2.24
N GLU A 100 12.09 14.51 -3.39
CA GLU A 100 11.21 14.09 -4.47
C GLU A 100 10.33 12.90 -4.04
N LEU A 101 10.93 11.81 -3.58
CA LEU A 101 10.22 10.61 -3.14
C LEU A 101 9.19 10.91 -2.04
N THR A 102 9.58 11.74 -1.05
CA THR A 102 8.67 12.10 0.05
C THR A 102 7.52 12.98 -0.44
N THR A 103 7.79 13.95 -1.32
CA THR A 103 6.75 14.82 -1.90
C THR A 103 5.77 14.02 -2.73
N THR A 104 6.25 13.12 -3.60
CA THR A 104 5.41 12.24 -4.42
C THR A 104 4.57 11.30 -3.58
N ALA A 105 5.15 10.70 -2.53
CA ALA A 105 4.42 9.84 -1.60
C ALA A 105 3.31 10.60 -0.86
N ILE A 106 3.61 11.79 -0.34
CA ILE A 106 2.63 12.64 0.35
C ILE A 106 1.49 13.02 -0.61
N ALA A 107 1.82 13.52 -1.80
CA ALA A 107 0.84 13.92 -2.81
C ALA A 107 -0.06 12.76 -3.22
N GLY A 108 0.52 11.58 -3.51
CA GLY A 108 -0.24 10.40 -3.91
C GLY A 108 -1.17 9.87 -2.81
N LEU A 109 -0.72 9.91 -1.54
CA LEU A 109 -1.58 9.57 -0.40
C LEU A 109 -2.77 10.54 -0.28
N TYR A 110 -2.53 11.86 -0.32
CA TYR A 110 -3.60 12.85 -0.29
C TYR A 110 -4.57 12.69 -1.46
N LEU A 111 -4.07 12.40 -2.65
CA LEU A 111 -4.89 12.20 -3.85
C LEU A 111 -5.76 10.94 -3.72
N SER A 112 -5.18 9.83 -3.24
CA SER A 112 -5.91 8.58 -3.04
C SER A 112 -7.00 8.70 -1.96
N PHE A 113 -6.81 9.57 -0.97
CA PHE A 113 -7.80 9.91 0.04
C PHE A 113 -8.89 10.84 -0.52
N LEU A 114 -8.51 11.87 -1.29
CA LEU A 114 -9.43 12.84 -1.88
C LEU A 114 -10.41 12.18 -2.87
N PHE A 115 -9.94 11.19 -3.62
CA PHE A 115 -10.75 10.42 -4.58
C PHE A 115 -11.23 9.07 -4.03
N ARG A 116 -11.29 8.92 -2.70
CA ARG A 116 -11.83 7.72 -2.06
C ARG A 116 -13.31 7.56 -2.40
N SER A 117 -13.71 6.35 -2.80
CA SER A 117 -15.11 5.96 -2.93
C SER A 117 -15.81 6.13 -1.57
N ARG A 118 -16.94 6.84 -1.53
CA ARG A 118 -17.73 7.02 -0.29
C ARG A 118 -18.59 5.81 0.03
#